data_AF-A0A920SNZ8-F1
#
_entry.id   AF-A0A920SNZ8-F1
#
_cell.length_a   1.000
_cell.length_b   1.000
_cell.length_c   1.000
_cell.angle_alpha   90.00
_cell.angle_beta   90.00
_cell.angle_gamma   90.00
#
_symmetry.space_group_name_H-M   'P 1'
#
loop_
_entity.id
_entity.type
_entity.pdbx_description
1 polymer ?
#
loop_
_entity_poly.entity_id
_entity_poly.type
_entity_poly.pdbx_seq_one_letter_code
_entity_poly.pdbx_strand_id
1 'polypeptide(L)' 'MLTAEQLNHYHTHGFVVPDYRLGDDVLGSIKAAHGRLITIHPEFRNYCPALLAYDLAFRISPGSLRSWIW' A
#
# COMPACT_ATOMS: atom_id res chain seq x y z
N MET A 1 1.94 -1.43 15.16
CA MET A 1 0.90 -2.34 15.68
C MET A 1 -0.24 -1.48 16.22
N LEU A 2 -1.50 -1.89 16.12
CA LEU A 2 -2.63 -1.06 16.56
C LEU A 2 -2.70 -0.99 18.10
N THR A 3 -3.14 0.16 18.62
CA THR A 3 -3.41 0.32 20.06
C THR A 3 -4.71 -0.37 20.46
N ALA A 4 -4.91 -0.58 21.76
CA ALA A 4 -6.17 -1.13 22.29
C ALA A 4 -7.38 -0.25 21.93
N GLU A 5 -7.20 1.08 21.96
CA GLU A 5 -8.24 2.04 21.56
C GLU A 5 -8.60 1.92 20.07
N GLN A 6 -7.58 1.77 19.21
CA GLN A 6 -7.79 1.55 17.78
C GLN A 6 -8.49 0.22 17.51
N LEU A 7 -8.14 -0.85 18.23
CA LEU A 7 -8.84 -2.14 18.13
C LEU A 7 -10.30 -2.04 18.57
N ASN A 8 -10.58 -1.31 19.65
CA ASN A 8 -11.96 -1.09 20.08
C ASN A 8 -12.77 -0.27 19.07
N HIS A 9 -12.15 0.77 18.48
CA HIS A 9 -12.74 1.54 17.39
C HIS A 9 -13.02 0.66 16.17
N TYR A 10 -12.10 -0.24 15.81
CA TYR A 10 -12.30 -1.20 14.73
C TYR A 10 -13.54 -2.07 14.97
N HIS A 11 -13.67 -2.66 16.16
CA HIS A 11 -14.81 -3.53 16.48
C HIS A 11 -16.14 -2.77 16.47
N THR A 12 -16.13 -1.48 16.82
CA THR A 12 -17.35 -0.67 16.91
C THR A 12 -17.75 -0.06 15.55
N HIS A 13 -16.78 0.40 14.77
CA HIS A 13 -17.01 1.22 13.56
C HIS A 13 -16.60 0.54 12.26
N GLY A 14 -15.92 -0.60 12.31
CA GLY A 14 -15.50 -1.38 11.15
C GLY A 14 -14.25 -0.85 10.42
N PHE A 15 -13.60 0.20 10.93
CA PHE A 15 -12.37 0.74 10.35
C PHE A 15 -11.45 1.35 11.41
N VAL A 16 -10.18 1.55 11.05
CA VAL A 16 -9.18 2.29 11.84
C VAL A 16 -8.37 3.15 10.89
N VAL A 17 -8.05 4.37 11.30
CA VAL A 17 -7.06 5.21 10.65
C VAL A 17 -5.79 5.19 11.51
N PRO A 18 -4.79 4.34 11.18
CA PRO A 18 -3.53 4.35 11.90
C PRO A 18 -2.74 5.61 11.55
N ASP A 19 -1.96 6.13 12.50
CA ASP A 19 -0.96 7.17 12.21
C ASP A 19 0.29 6.55 11.57
N TYR A 20 0.07 5.88 10.44
CA TYR A 20 1.10 5.29 9.60
C TYR A 20 1.14 6.06 8.29
N ARG A 21 2.31 6.62 7.99
CA ARG A 21 2.57 7.34 6.74
C ARG A 21 3.65 6.63 5.95
N LEU A 22 3.43 6.50 4.65
CA LEU A 22 4.48 6.09 3.72
C LEU A 22 5.40 7.28 3.46
N GLY A 23 6.70 7.01 3.30
CA GLY A 23 7.65 8.04 2.86
C GLY A 23 7.30 8.54 1.46
N ASP A 24 7.65 9.79 1.19
CA ASP A 24 7.38 10.44 -0.11
C ASP A 24 8.06 9.71 -1.27
N ASP A 25 9.23 9.12 -1.02
CA ASP A 25 9.98 8.28 -1.95
C ASP A 25 9.18 7.02 -2.32
N VAL A 26 8.63 6.33 -1.31
CA VAL A 26 7.80 5.14 -1.50
C VAL A 26 6.52 5.52 -2.25
N LEU A 27 5.84 6.59 -1.86
CA LEU A 27 4.66 7.10 -2.55
C LEU A 27 4.95 7.46 -4.00
N GLY A 28 6.10 8.10 -4.27
CA GLY A 28 6.56 8.43 -5.60
C GLY A 28 6.76 7.18 -6.47
N SER A 29 7.39 6.15 -5.92
CA SER A 29 7.62 4.88 -6.62
C SER A 29 6.31 4.16 -6.99
N ILE A 30 5.33 4.15 -6.08
CA ILE A 30 4.00 3.56 -6.31
C ILE A 30 3.28 4.32 -7.43
N LYS A 31 3.29 5.66 -7.39
CA LYS A 31 2.68 6.50 -8.43
C LYS A 31 3.31 6.26 -9.80
N ALA A 32 4.64 6.16 -9.87
CA ALA A 32 5.36 5.90 -11.11
C ALA A 32 5.05 4.50 -11.68
N ALA A 33 5.00 3.47 -10.83
CA ALA A 33 4.62 2.11 -11.24
C ALA A 33 3.19 2.07 -11.80
N HIS A 34 2.25 2.68 -11.09
CA HIS A 34 0.86 2.81 -11.53
C HIS A 34 0.73 3.57 -12.86
N GLY A 35 1.47 4.66 -13.05
CA GLY A 35 1.46 5.41 -14.31
C GLY A 35 1.94 4.58 -15.50
N ARG A 36 3.03 3.83 -15.34
CA ARG A 36 3.52 2.91 -16.38
C ARG A 36 2.48 1.85 -16.71
N LEU A 37 1.85 1.28 -15.68
CA LEU A 37 0.89 0.20 -15.86
C LEU A 37 -0.35 0.69 -16.60
N ILE A 38 -0.98 1.80 -16.19
CA ILE A 38 -2.17 2.33 -16.87
C ILE A 38 -1.89 2.68 -18.33
N THR A 39 -0.66 3.09 -18.65
CA THR A 39 -0.29 3.38 -20.04
C THR A 39 -0.34 2.12 -20.91
N ILE A 40 0.03 0.96 -20.35
CA ILE A 40 0.03 -0.33 -21.05
C ILE A 40 -1.36 -0.99 -21.00
N HIS A 41 -2.05 -0.85 -19.86
CA HIS A 41 -3.33 -1.47 -19.55
C HIS A 41 -4.35 -0.44 -19.04
N PRO A 42 -4.91 0.40 -19.92
CA PRO A 42 -5.87 1.43 -19.53
C PRO A 42 -7.14 0.87 -18.88
N GLU A 43 -7.49 -0.39 -19.17
CA GLU A 43 -8.62 -1.12 -18.58
C GLU A 43 -8.56 -1.23 -17.05
N PHE A 44 -7.37 -1.18 -16.45
CA PHE A 44 -7.20 -1.29 -15.00
C PHE A 44 -7.16 0.04 -14.26
N ARG A 45 -7.43 1.17 -14.94
CA ARG A 45 -7.44 2.51 -14.33
C ARG A 45 -8.27 2.60 -13.04
N ASN A 46 -9.36 1.84 -12.95
CA ASN A 46 -10.27 1.83 -11.80
C ASN A 46 -10.27 0.51 -11.02
N TYR A 47 -9.44 -0.47 -11.39
CA TYR A 47 -9.42 -1.80 -10.77
C TYR A 47 -8.00 -2.25 -10.41
N CYS A 48 -7.43 -1.54 -9.44
CA CYS A 48 -6.10 -1.75 -8.89
C CYS A 48 -5.85 -3.17 -8.30
N PRO A 49 -6.83 -3.91 -7.72
CA PRO A 49 -6.55 -5.24 -7.15
C PRO A 49 -6.10 -6.30 -8.16
N ALA A 50 -6.53 -6.21 -9.43
CA ALA A 50 -6.08 -7.11 -10.48
C ALA A 50 -4.60 -6.89 -10.87
N LEU A 51 -4.02 -5.74 -10.50
CA LEU A 51 -2.66 -5.35 -10.91
C LEU A 51 -1.55 -6.14 -10.23
N LEU A 52 -1.84 -6.72 -9.07
CA LEU A 52 -0.93 -7.64 -8.37
C LEU A 52 -0.56 -8.87 -9.22
N ALA A 53 -1.41 -9.26 -10.17
CA ALA A 53 -1.14 -10.36 -11.08
C ALA A 53 -0.16 -9.99 -12.21
N TYR A 54 0.01 -8.69 -12.50
CA TYR A 54 0.77 -8.20 -13.66
C TYR A 54 2.07 -7.49 -13.28
N ASP A 55 2.10 -6.77 -12.15
CA ASP A 55 3.29 -6.05 -11.70
C ASP A 55 3.55 -6.30 -10.20
N LEU A 56 4.69 -6.96 -9.93
CA LEU A 56 5.18 -7.23 -8.58
C LEU A 56 5.60 -5.96 -7.83
N ALA A 57 5.67 -4.79 -8.47
CA ALA A 57 5.83 -3.51 -7.79
C ALA A 57 4.64 -3.21 -6.84
N PHE A 58 3.46 -3.79 -7.10
CA PHE A 58 2.31 -3.74 -6.20
C PHE A 58 2.32 -4.85 -5.13
N ARG A 59 3.21 -5.84 -5.26
CA ARG A 59 3.55 -6.72 -4.15
C ARG A 59 4.41 -5.89 -3.21
N ILE A 60 3.82 -5.42 -2.12
CA ILE A 60 4.54 -4.83 -0.99
C ILE A 60 5.67 -5.81 -0.64
N SER A 61 6.90 -5.46 -1.01
CA SER A 61 8.05 -6.33 -0.81
C SER A 61 8.39 -6.32 0.68
N PRO A 62 8.59 -7.48 1.33
CA PRO A 62 9.05 -7.54 2.72
C PRO A 62 10.47 -6.97 2.91
N GLY A 63 11.13 -6.51 1.84
CA GLY A 63 12.50 -5.98 1.85
C GLY A 63 12.67 -4.56 2.43
N SER A 64 11.61 -3.77 2.61
CA SER A 64 11.74 -2.39 3.11
C SER A 64 11.85 -2.27 4.65
N LEU A 65 11.87 -3.40 5.38
CA LEU A 65 12.04 -3.45 6.85
C LEU A 65 13.40 -3.98 7.31
N ARG A 66 14.34 -4.25 6.40
CA ARG A 66 15.66 -4.83 6.77
C ARG A 66 16.72 -3.82 7.27
N SER A 67 16.35 -2.57 7.57
CA SER A 67 17.31 -1.55 8.03
C SER A 67 17.09 -1.01 9.46
N TRP A 68 16.16 -1.59 10.24
CA TRP A 68 15.86 -1.11 11.61
C TRP A 68 16.01 -2.19 12.69
N ILE A 69 16.94 -3.13 12.49
CA ILE A 69 17.50 -3.97 13.56
C ILE A 69 19.02 -3.89 13.43
N TRP A 70 19.60 -2.84 14.00
CA TRP A 70 20.61 -2.89 15.06
C TRP A 70 20.45 -1.63 15.91
#